data_AF-A0A3S4C230-F1
#
_entry.id   AF-A0A3S4C230-F1
#
_cell.length_a   1.000
_cell.length_b   1.000
_cell.length_c   1.000
_cell.angle_alpha   90.00
_cell.angle_beta   90.00
_cell.angle_gamma   90.00
#
_symmetry.space_group_name_H-M   'P 1'
#
loop_
_entity.id
_entity.type
_entity.pdbx_description
1 polymer ?
#
loop_
_entity_poly.entity_id
_entity_poly.type
_entity_poly.pdbx_seq_one_letter_code
_entity_poly.pdbx_strand_id
1 'polypeptide(L)'
;MSLDVEKQLTFYGAYHHNRVNVIIHMICVPLILFSAFEIASNYGPFFTLPSWLQVPYLEPNLGTFAALTWGGLYLLLEPVAGGALALICLGAAAGTNYLRLQDPVGTTRVAVVVHIVCWLLQFIGHGKFEGRAPALLDNLFQAIFLAPLFVWLELLFALGYRPELQKRVNRAVELEIAKFRERKAKKAGKTHTPVTAATTKPDILPPETVAQVQNFLLNPSSPLHNLRRHLAAAAAHMYPLVAAALGRLAELLSASPNVVAAAVILALAVLVMQILSFVHRLVLFWTRVAFRLLFWAAVGLLVSVAWQRGWERTLRDVVVLGSQLVGWVAGVVDLWVREYERAQAQAQAQSRSQSQSQRRYGGYQHW
;
A
#
# COMPACT_ATOMS: atom_id res chain seq x y z
N MET A 1 13.96 9.09 4.61
CA MET A 1 13.56 8.17 3.52
C MET A 1 12.42 8.85 2.76
N SER A 2 12.45 8.95 1.43
CA SER A 2 11.30 9.50 0.71
C SER A 2 10.11 8.54 0.89
N LEU A 3 8.92 9.07 1.19
CA LEU A 3 7.63 8.35 1.17
C LEU A 3 7.19 8.03 -0.28
N ASP A 4 8.17 7.81 -1.16
CA ASP A 4 7.96 7.55 -2.57
C ASP A 4 7.72 6.05 -2.77
N VAL A 5 6.43 5.68 -2.81
CA VAL A 5 5.98 4.32 -3.02
C VAL A 5 6.54 3.71 -4.30
N GLU A 6 6.65 4.48 -5.38
CA GLU A 6 7.13 3.96 -6.67
C GLU A 6 8.61 3.53 -6.57
N LYS A 7 9.43 4.34 -5.90
CA LYS A 7 10.83 4.00 -5.63
C LYS A 7 10.96 2.75 -4.75
N GLN A 8 10.15 2.65 -3.71
CA GLN A 8 10.15 1.49 -2.81
C GLN A 8 9.73 0.19 -3.52
N LEU A 9 8.66 0.27 -4.33
CA LEU A 9 8.18 -0.84 -5.14
C LEU A 9 9.20 -1.25 -6.20
N THR A 10 9.88 -0.27 -6.82
CA THR A 10 10.93 -0.54 -7.81
C THR A 10 12.10 -1.28 -7.19
N PHE A 11 12.56 -0.85 -6.01
CA PHE A 11 13.62 -1.53 -5.27
C PHE A 11 13.22 -2.97 -4.97
N TYR A 12 12.02 -3.20 -4.42
CA TYR A 12 11.57 -4.54 -4.09
C TYR A 12 11.36 -5.41 -5.34
N GLY A 13 10.71 -4.89 -6.39
CA GLY A 13 10.48 -5.63 -7.64
C GLY A 13 11.78 -5.97 -8.36
N ALA A 14 12.81 -5.11 -8.24
CA ALA A 14 14.13 -5.42 -8.75
C ALA A 14 14.71 -6.69 -8.14
N TYR A 15 14.41 -6.98 -6.85
CA TYR A 15 14.48 -8.19 -5.98
C TYR A 15 13.86 -9.52 -6.41
N HIS A 16 12.68 -9.44 -7.03
CA HIS A 16 11.74 -10.56 -7.05
C HIS A 16 11.08 -10.61 -8.42
N HIS A 17 11.82 -11.11 -9.40
CA HIS A 17 11.35 -11.19 -10.79
C HIS A 17 10.93 -12.60 -11.16
N ASN A 18 11.51 -13.63 -10.54
CA ASN A 18 11.14 -15.01 -10.81
C ASN A 18 9.76 -15.31 -10.21
N ARG A 19 8.82 -15.80 -11.03
CA ARG A 19 7.45 -16.12 -10.60
C ARG A 19 7.38 -17.07 -9.41
N VAL A 20 8.28 -18.05 -9.32
CA VAL A 20 8.31 -18.99 -8.18
C VAL A 20 8.74 -18.28 -6.91
N ASN A 21 9.76 -17.41 -6.99
CA ASN A 21 10.20 -16.62 -5.85
C ASN A 21 9.11 -15.65 -5.38
N VAL A 22 8.41 -15.00 -6.33
CA VAL A 22 7.26 -14.14 -6.02
C VAL A 22 6.17 -14.93 -5.29
N ILE A 23 5.78 -16.12 -5.77
CA ILE A 23 4.77 -16.96 -5.11
C ILE A 23 5.21 -17.35 -3.68
N ILE A 24 6.47 -17.73 -3.50
CA ILE A 24 7.03 -18.02 -2.17
C ILE A 24 6.83 -16.81 -1.25
N HIS A 25 7.15 -15.60 -1.72
CA HIS A 25 6.98 -14.37 -0.93
C HIS A 25 5.52 -14.03 -0.67
N MET A 26 4.62 -14.22 -1.65
CA MET A 26 3.18 -14.01 -1.49
C MET A 26 2.57 -14.85 -0.37
N ILE A 27 3.11 -16.05 -0.12
CA ILE A 27 2.66 -16.95 0.95
C ILE A 27 3.42 -16.70 2.25
N CYS A 28 4.75 -16.62 2.20
CA CYS A 28 5.60 -16.58 3.39
C CYS A 28 5.57 -15.22 4.12
N VAL A 29 5.45 -14.10 3.39
CA VAL A 29 5.50 -12.76 4.02
C VAL A 29 4.29 -12.52 4.95
N PRO A 30 3.03 -12.80 4.56
CA PRO A 30 1.91 -12.69 5.48
C PRO A 30 2.04 -13.59 6.71
N LEU A 31 2.49 -14.83 6.52
CA LEU A 31 2.71 -15.79 7.61
C LEU A 31 3.81 -15.33 8.58
N ILE A 32 4.89 -14.72 8.07
CA ILE A 32 5.95 -14.12 8.87
C ILE A 32 5.43 -12.93 9.66
N LEU A 33 4.60 -12.08 9.05
CA LEU A 33 4.02 -10.93 9.74
C LEU A 33 3.13 -11.37 10.92
N PHE A 34 2.24 -12.34 10.68
CA PHE A 34 1.33 -12.86 11.71
C PHE A 34 2.09 -13.60 12.81
N SER A 35 3.04 -14.48 12.46
CA SER A 35 3.88 -15.16 13.45
C SER A 35 4.76 -14.20 14.24
N ALA A 36 5.24 -13.11 13.63
CA ALA A 36 5.98 -12.07 14.34
C ALA A 36 5.11 -11.33 15.37
N PHE A 37 3.86 -10.99 15.02
CA PHE A 37 2.92 -10.39 15.96
C PHE A 37 2.57 -11.33 17.11
N GLU A 38 2.38 -12.62 16.84
CA GLU A 38 2.17 -13.63 17.87
C GLU A 38 3.36 -13.72 18.82
N ILE A 39 4.58 -13.90 18.30
CA ILE A 39 5.80 -13.96 19.10
C ILE A 39 5.96 -12.68 19.93
N ALA A 40 5.75 -11.51 19.32
CA ALA A 40 5.83 -10.22 19.99
C ALA A 40 4.74 -10.04 21.06
N SER A 41 3.54 -10.60 20.87
CA SER A 41 2.43 -10.46 21.82
C SER A 41 2.72 -11.08 23.20
N ASN A 42 3.71 -11.96 23.30
CA ASN A 42 4.20 -12.52 24.56
C ASN A 42 4.95 -11.51 25.44
N TYR A 43 5.26 -10.32 24.93
CA TYR A 43 5.97 -9.27 25.67
C TYR A 43 5.02 -8.11 26.01
N GLY A 44 4.71 -7.95 27.29
CA GLY A 44 3.71 -7.01 27.81
C GLY A 44 2.56 -7.74 28.52
N PRO A 45 1.41 -7.07 28.76
CA PRO A 45 1.11 -5.67 28.43
C PRO A 45 1.99 -4.69 29.20
N PHE A 46 2.34 -3.56 28.58
CA PHE A 46 3.26 -2.57 29.17
C PHE A 46 2.57 -1.61 30.15
N PHE A 47 1.25 -1.42 30.02
CA PHE A 47 0.43 -0.61 30.92
C PHE A 47 -1.04 -1.04 30.81
N THR A 48 -1.87 -0.60 31.75
CA THR A 48 -3.31 -0.84 31.72
C THR A 48 -4.03 0.35 31.08
N LEU A 49 -4.98 0.07 30.19
CA LEU A 49 -5.83 1.09 29.59
C LEU A 49 -7.06 1.34 30.47
N PRO A 50 -7.57 2.58 30.59
CA PRO A 50 -8.89 2.84 31.16
C PRO A 50 -9.96 2.01 30.43
N SER A 51 -11.01 1.60 31.14
CA SER A 51 -12.05 0.70 30.59
C SER A 51 -12.67 1.20 29.28
N TRP A 52 -12.81 2.51 29.11
CA TRP A 52 -13.34 3.14 27.90
C TRP A 52 -12.39 3.11 26.69
N LEU A 53 -11.11 2.81 26.88
CA LEU A 53 -10.09 2.72 25.84
C LEU A 53 -9.65 1.27 25.57
N GLN A 54 -10.15 0.31 26.36
CA GLN A 54 -9.88 -1.11 26.15
C GLN A 54 -10.64 -1.62 24.94
N VAL A 55 -9.90 -2.18 23.98
CA VAL A 55 -10.48 -2.90 22.84
C VAL A 55 -10.17 -4.39 23.04
N PRO A 56 -11.17 -5.30 22.88
CA PRO A 56 -10.96 -6.73 23.05
C PRO A 56 -9.75 -7.23 22.25
N TYR A 57 -8.87 -7.97 22.93
CA TYR A 57 -7.68 -8.59 22.35
C TYR A 57 -6.63 -7.62 21.77
N LEU A 58 -6.74 -6.32 22.01
CA LEU A 58 -5.73 -5.32 21.65
C LEU A 58 -5.08 -4.72 22.89
N GLU A 59 -4.59 -5.61 23.75
CA GLU A 59 -3.78 -5.24 24.91
C GLU A 59 -2.52 -4.47 24.44
N PRO A 60 -2.03 -3.47 25.19
CA PRO A 60 -0.83 -2.70 24.82
C PRO A 60 0.44 -3.51 25.07
N ASN A 61 0.59 -4.61 24.34
CA ASN A 61 1.78 -5.46 24.27
C ASN A 61 2.59 -5.18 23.00
N LEU A 62 3.76 -5.79 22.87
CA LEU A 62 4.68 -5.51 21.77
C LEU A 62 4.09 -5.89 20.40
N GLY A 63 3.24 -6.92 20.33
CA GLY A 63 2.53 -7.29 19.09
C GLY A 63 1.57 -6.21 18.63
N THR A 64 0.75 -5.67 19.53
CA THR A 64 -0.17 -4.56 19.24
C THR A 64 0.59 -3.28 18.85
N PHE A 65 1.69 -2.97 19.55
CA PHE A 65 2.55 -1.84 19.20
C PHE A 65 3.21 -2.00 17.82
N ALA A 66 3.68 -3.20 17.50
CA ALA A 66 4.24 -3.51 16.19
C ALA A 66 3.17 -3.33 15.10
N ALA A 67 1.96 -3.84 15.29
CA ALA A 67 0.86 -3.68 14.34
C ALA A 67 0.46 -2.21 14.12
N LEU A 68 0.38 -1.42 15.19
CA LEU A 68 0.11 0.03 15.10
C LEU A 68 1.23 0.78 14.37
N THR A 69 2.48 0.47 14.68
CA THR A 69 3.65 1.11 14.07
C THR A 69 3.72 0.78 12.57
N TRP A 70 3.66 -0.51 12.22
CA TRP A 70 3.70 -0.94 10.83
C TRP A 70 2.49 -0.46 10.04
N GLY A 71 1.29 -0.64 10.59
CA GLY A 71 0.05 -0.17 9.97
C GLY A 71 0.04 1.34 9.75
N GLY A 72 0.48 2.13 10.74
CA GLY A 72 0.61 3.57 10.62
C GLY A 72 1.57 3.97 9.50
N LEU A 73 2.75 3.34 9.42
CA LEU A 73 3.72 3.61 8.37
C LEU A 73 3.22 3.19 6.97
N TYR A 74 2.47 2.08 6.86
CA TYR A 74 1.84 1.69 5.61
C TYR A 74 0.77 2.68 5.16
N LEU A 75 -0.07 3.13 6.07
CA LEU A 75 -1.06 4.18 5.83
C LEU A 75 -0.38 5.47 5.35
N LEU A 76 0.78 5.83 5.91
CA LEU A 76 1.56 6.99 5.48
C LEU A 76 2.15 6.84 4.08
N LEU A 77 2.56 5.63 3.70
CA LEU A 77 3.12 5.35 2.38
C LEU A 77 2.03 5.30 1.30
N GLU A 78 1.01 4.49 1.52
CA GLU A 78 -0.08 4.28 0.58
C GLU A 78 -1.42 4.39 1.34
N PRO A 79 -2.11 5.55 1.29
CA PRO A 79 -3.26 5.78 2.16
C PRO A 79 -4.43 4.80 2.00
N VAL A 80 -4.57 4.17 0.83
CA VAL A 80 -5.72 3.30 0.52
C VAL A 80 -5.36 1.83 0.76
N ALA A 81 -4.38 1.32 0.00
CA ALA A 81 -3.87 -0.02 0.14
C ALA A 81 -3.17 -0.21 1.50
N GLY A 82 -2.32 0.74 1.91
CA GLY A 82 -1.66 0.71 3.20
C GLY A 82 -2.62 0.92 4.36
N GLY A 83 -3.71 1.69 4.18
CA GLY A 83 -4.79 1.77 5.15
C GLY A 83 -5.54 0.44 5.33
N ALA A 84 -5.85 -0.26 4.24
CA ALA A 84 -6.42 -1.61 4.31
C ALA A 84 -5.47 -2.60 4.99
N LEU A 85 -4.17 -2.53 4.66
CA LEU A 85 -3.15 -3.37 5.29
C LEU A 85 -2.97 -3.04 6.78
N ALA A 86 -3.12 -1.77 7.18
CA ALA A 86 -3.09 -1.38 8.59
C ALA A 86 -4.23 -2.03 9.39
N LEU A 87 -5.43 -2.12 8.82
CA LEU A 87 -6.55 -2.84 9.43
C LEU A 87 -6.29 -4.35 9.50
N ILE A 88 -5.66 -4.93 8.47
CA ILE A 88 -5.22 -6.33 8.50
C ILE A 88 -4.17 -6.53 9.61
N CYS A 89 -3.22 -5.62 9.79
CA CYS A 89 -2.24 -5.70 10.87
C CYS A 89 -2.90 -5.64 12.26
N LEU A 90 -3.87 -4.75 12.45
CA LEU A 90 -4.62 -4.67 13.70
C LEU A 90 -5.47 -5.92 13.95
N GLY A 91 -6.16 -6.43 12.93
CA GLY A 91 -6.90 -7.68 13.00
C GLY A 91 -6.00 -8.87 13.30
N ALA A 92 -4.80 -8.90 12.71
CA ALA A 92 -3.78 -9.90 12.99
C ALA A 92 -3.33 -9.83 14.45
N ALA A 93 -3.00 -8.64 14.98
CA ALA A 93 -2.62 -8.48 16.38
C ALA A 93 -3.74 -8.90 17.35
N ALA A 94 -4.99 -8.56 17.05
CA ALA A 94 -6.14 -9.00 17.83
C ALA A 94 -6.31 -10.52 17.78
N GLY A 95 -6.20 -11.12 16.58
CA GLY A 95 -6.31 -12.57 16.38
C GLY A 95 -5.20 -13.35 17.08
N THR A 96 -3.95 -12.88 16.99
CA THR A 96 -2.81 -13.49 17.68
C THR A 96 -2.97 -13.38 19.20
N ASN A 97 -3.36 -12.21 19.72
CA ASN A 97 -3.67 -12.08 21.14
C ASN A 97 -4.80 -13.01 21.60
N TYR A 98 -5.87 -13.16 20.81
CA TYR A 98 -6.93 -14.10 21.12
C TYR A 98 -6.41 -15.54 21.21
N LEU A 99 -5.64 -15.99 20.21
CA LEU A 99 -5.06 -17.34 20.19
C LEU A 99 -4.08 -17.58 21.34
N ARG A 100 -3.21 -16.60 21.63
CA ARG A 100 -2.32 -16.60 22.79
C ARG A 100 -3.09 -16.77 24.10
N LEU A 101 -4.24 -16.12 24.27
CA LEU A 101 -5.05 -16.27 25.48
C LEU A 101 -5.68 -17.66 25.62
N GLN A 102 -5.90 -18.38 24.51
CA GLN A 102 -6.42 -19.76 24.56
C GLN A 102 -5.32 -20.78 24.87
N ASP A 103 -4.17 -20.68 24.20
CA ASP A 103 -3.02 -21.56 24.39
C ASP A 103 -1.71 -20.79 24.13
N PRO A 104 -1.12 -20.15 25.16
CA PRO A 104 0.07 -19.32 24.98
C PRO A 104 1.28 -20.11 24.48
N VAL A 105 1.44 -21.35 24.97
CA VAL A 105 2.61 -22.18 24.69
C VAL A 105 2.51 -22.82 23.32
N GLY A 106 1.35 -23.41 22.98
CA GLY A 106 1.13 -24.03 21.69
C GLY A 106 1.12 -23.02 20.56
N THR A 107 0.42 -21.89 20.73
CA THR A 107 0.34 -20.85 19.70
C THR A 107 1.72 -20.23 19.42
N THR A 108 2.49 -19.92 20.46
CA THR A 108 3.86 -19.42 20.31
C THR A 108 4.77 -20.44 19.62
N ARG A 109 4.66 -21.73 19.98
CA ARG A 109 5.43 -22.81 19.34
C ARG A 109 5.13 -22.89 17.85
N VAL A 110 3.85 -22.87 17.47
CA VAL A 110 3.43 -22.88 16.06
C VAL A 110 3.96 -21.63 15.34
N ALA A 111 3.84 -20.45 15.94
CA ALA A 111 4.33 -19.21 15.36
C ALA A 111 5.84 -19.26 15.09
N VAL A 112 6.66 -19.73 16.05
CA VAL A 112 8.10 -19.88 15.86
C VAL A 112 8.44 -20.84 14.71
N VAL A 113 7.76 -21.99 14.64
CA VAL A 113 7.97 -22.96 13.54
C VAL A 113 7.61 -22.35 12.19
N VAL A 114 6.43 -21.72 12.08
CA VAL A 114 5.98 -21.05 10.85
C VAL A 114 6.96 -19.96 10.44
N HIS A 115 7.43 -19.15 11.40
CA HIS A 115 8.36 -18.06 11.15
C HIS A 115 9.67 -18.58 10.55
N ILE A 116 10.26 -19.62 11.16
CA ILE A 116 11.52 -20.22 10.69
C ILE A 116 11.34 -20.85 9.31
N VAL A 117 10.30 -21.68 9.11
CA VAL A 117 10.05 -22.36 7.83
C VAL A 117 9.85 -21.34 6.71
N CYS A 118 9.07 -20.28 6.94
CA CYS A 118 8.84 -19.24 5.93
C CYS A 118 10.11 -18.46 5.57
N TRP A 119 10.99 -18.17 6.54
CA TRP A 119 12.28 -17.55 6.25
C TRP A 119 13.20 -18.47 5.42
N LEU A 120 13.27 -19.76 5.77
CA LEU A 120 14.04 -20.74 5.01
C LEU A 120 13.56 -20.82 3.55
N LEU A 121 12.24 -20.86 3.34
CA LEU A 121 11.66 -20.85 1.99
C LEU A 121 12.01 -19.59 1.21
N GLN A 122 11.96 -18.39 1.81
CA GLN A 122 12.38 -17.15 1.14
C GLN A 122 13.88 -17.13 0.80
N PHE A 123 14.75 -17.64 1.68
CA PHE A 123 16.18 -17.75 1.36
C PHE A 123 16.44 -18.73 0.22
N ILE A 124 15.73 -19.86 0.17
CA ILE A 124 15.75 -20.79 -0.98
C ILE A 124 15.24 -20.07 -2.23
N GLY A 125 14.16 -19.30 -2.09
CA GLY A 125 13.60 -18.40 -3.09
C GLY A 125 14.68 -17.56 -3.79
N HIS A 126 15.38 -16.74 -3.02
CA HIS A 126 16.45 -15.88 -3.51
C HIS A 126 17.66 -16.64 -4.04
N GLY A 127 18.15 -17.62 -3.29
CA GLY A 127 19.37 -18.35 -3.66
C GLY A 127 19.22 -19.12 -4.97
N LYS A 128 18.12 -19.85 -5.11
CA LYS A 128 17.89 -20.78 -6.22
C LYS A 128 17.27 -20.11 -7.45
N PHE A 129 16.28 -19.24 -7.25
CA PHE A 129 15.48 -18.72 -8.36
C PHE A 129 15.91 -17.32 -8.83
N GLU A 130 16.44 -16.49 -7.93
CA GLU A 130 16.97 -15.16 -8.28
C GLU A 130 18.48 -15.17 -8.52
N GLY A 131 19.22 -16.13 -7.95
CA GLY A 131 20.67 -16.26 -8.13
C GLY A 131 21.45 -15.06 -7.58
N ARG A 132 20.90 -14.39 -6.56
CA ARG A 132 21.52 -13.26 -5.86
C ARG A 132 21.16 -13.29 -4.37
N ALA A 133 21.93 -12.55 -3.59
CA ALA A 133 21.64 -12.35 -2.19
C ALA A 133 20.28 -11.64 -1.98
N PRO A 134 19.59 -11.95 -0.87
CA PRO A 134 18.33 -11.29 -0.53
C PRO A 134 18.54 -9.80 -0.29
N ALA A 135 17.53 -8.99 -0.63
CA ALA A 135 17.53 -7.54 -0.42
C ALA A 135 17.76 -7.13 1.06
N LEU A 136 17.54 -8.07 1.98
CA LEU A 136 17.82 -7.94 3.40
C LEU A 136 19.26 -7.52 3.70
N LEU A 137 20.24 -8.00 2.92
CA LEU A 137 21.65 -7.68 3.12
C LEU A 137 22.02 -6.28 2.62
N ASP A 138 21.23 -5.75 1.67
CA ASP A 138 21.48 -4.43 1.10
C ASP A 138 20.74 -3.33 1.87
N ASN A 139 19.53 -3.63 2.35
CA ASN A 139 18.73 -2.71 3.17
C ASN A 139 17.75 -3.47 4.07
N LEU A 140 18.22 -3.91 5.24
CA LEU A 140 17.44 -4.67 6.23
C LEU A 140 16.09 -4.01 6.56
N PHE A 141 16.12 -2.70 6.83
CA PHE A 141 14.91 -1.98 7.20
C PHE A 141 13.90 -1.96 6.04
N GLN A 142 14.31 -1.59 4.83
CA GLN A 142 13.40 -1.59 3.68
C GLN A 142 12.89 -2.99 3.35
N ALA A 143 13.76 -4.00 3.41
CA ALA A 143 13.40 -5.37 3.07
C ALA A 143 12.36 -5.97 4.04
N ILE A 144 12.53 -5.77 5.36
CA ILE A 144 11.55 -6.28 6.35
C ILE A 144 10.30 -5.41 6.38
N PHE A 145 10.48 -4.09 6.43
CA PHE A 145 9.38 -3.16 6.61
C PHE A 145 8.45 -3.15 5.39
N LEU A 146 8.96 -3.13 4.16
CA LEU A 146 8.14 -2.95 2.97
C LEU A 146 7.61 -4.25 2.36
N ALA A 147 8.16 -5.41 2.73
CA ALA A 147 7.76 -6.69 2.14
C ALA A 147 6.25 -6.95 2.23
N PRO A 148 5.56 -6.74 3.38
CA PRO A 148 4.11 -6.97 3.44
C PRO A 148 3.32 -5.99 2.58
N LEU A 149 3.73 -4.72 2.51
CA LEU A 149 3.10 -3.74 1.63
C LEU A 149 3.27 -4.11 0.16
N PHE A 150 4.44 -4.62 -0.23
CA PHE A 150 4.69 -5.06 -1.60
C PHE A 150 3.79 -6.24 -1.98
N VAL A 151 3.78 -7.31 -1.19
CA VAL A 151 2.95 -8.50 -1.42
C VAL A 151 1.46 -8.12 -1.50
N TRP A 152 1.03 -7.22 -0.63
CA TRP A 152 -0.32 -6.68 -0.67
C TRP A 152 -0.62 -5.90 -1.96
N LEU A 153 0.29 -5.03 -2.40
CA LEU A 153 0.12 -4.28 -3.64
C LEU A 153 0.18 -5.15 -4.88
N GLU A 154 1.01 -6.21 -4.91
CA GLU A 154 1.06 -7.18 -6.01
C GLU A 154 -0.29 -7.90 -6.17
N LEU A 155 -0.91 -8.31 -5.07
CA LEU A 155 -2.27 -8.86 -5.07
C LEU A 155 -3.28 -7.83 -5.61
N LEU A 156 -3.25 -6.60 -5.10
CA LEU A 156 -4.16 -5.54 -5.54
C LEU A 156 -3.96 -5.18 -7.01
N PHE A 157 -2.73 -5.17 -7.51
CA PHE A 157 -2.41 -4.96 -8.92
C PHE A 157 -3.01 -6.06 -9.80
N ALA A 158 -2.95 -7.33 -9.37
CA ALA A 158 -3.63 -8.43 -10.06
C ALA A 158 -5.16 -8.25 -10.09
N LEU A 159 -5.74 -7.53 -9.12
CA LEU A 159 -7.15 -7.15 -9.07
C LEU A 159 -7.47 -5.82 -9.80
N GLY A 160 -6.49 -5.21 -10.49
CA GLY A 160 -6.66 -3.98 -11.26
C GLY A 160 -6.52 -2.68 -10.47
N TYR A 161 -5.96 -2.72 -9.26
CA TYR A 161 -5.65 -1.51 -8.49
C TYR A 161 -4.52 -0.71 -9.15
N ARG A 162 -4.72 0.59 -9.37
CA ARG A 162 -3.71 1.54 -9.90
C ARG A 162 -2.86 0.99 -11.08
N PRO A 163 -3.48 0.62 -12.22
CA PRO A 163 -2.78 0.00 -13.34
C PRO A 163 -1.66 0.88 -13.92
N GLU A 164 -1.83 2.21 -13.89
CA GLU A 164 -0.79 3.15 -14.33
C GLU A 164 0.44 3.17 -13.42
N LEU A 165 0.27 2.96 -12.11
CA LEU A 165 1.40 2.81 -11.19
C LEU A 165 2.12 1.49 -11.46
N GLN A 166 1.38 0.39 -11.62
CA GLN A 166 1.94 -0.91 -11.94
C GLN A 166 2.80 -0.86 -13.22
N LYS A 167 2.30 -0.22 -14.29
CA LYS A 167 3.06 -0.04 -15.54
C LYS A 167 4.38 0.70 -15.32
N ARG A 168 4.38 1.81 -14.56
CA ARG A 168 5.60 2.58 -14.28
C ARG A 168 6.59 1.80 -13.43
N VAL A 169 6.12 1.13 -12.38
CA VAL A 169 6.94 0.26 -11.53
C VAL A 169 7.56 -0.87 -12.36
N ASN A 170 6.78 -1.58 -13.18
CA ASN A 170 7.28 -2.66 -14.02
C ASN A 170 8.39 -2.18 -14.97
N ARG A 171 8.17 -1.04 -15.63
CA ARG A 171 9.19 -0.41 -16.48
C ARG A 171 10.45 -0.06 -15.70
N ALA A 172 10.31 0.51 -14.51
CA ALA A 172 11.45 0.87 -13.67
C ALA A 172 12.22 -0.38 -13.16
N VAL A 173 11.50 -1.45 -12.81
CA VAL A 173 12.07 -2.74 -12.41
C VAL A 173 12.87 -3.38 -13.55
N GLU A 174 12.33 -3.40 -14.77
CA GLU A 174 13.03 -3.91 -15.95
C GLU A 174 14.36 -3.17 -16.20
N LEU A 175 14.35 -1.84 -16.05
CA LEU A 175 15.56 -1.02 -16.17
C LEU A 175 16.60 -1.35 -15.09
N GLU A 176 16.19 -1.53 -13.83
CA GLU A 176 17.12 -1.90 -12.75
C GLU A 176 17.69 -3.31 -12.91
N ILE A 177 16.89 -4.26 -13.39
CA ILE A 177 17.35 -5.61 -13.73
C ILE A 177 18.37 -5.57 -14.87
N ALA A 178 18.11 -4.78 -15.92
CA ALA A 178 19.05 -4.60 -17.03
C ALA A 178 20.40 -4.04 -16.56
N LYS A 179 20.37 -2.98 -15.73
CA LYS A 179 21.59 -2.41 -15.12
C LYS A 179 22.34 -3.44 -14.26
N PHE A 180 21.63 -4.25 -13.48
CA PHE A 180 22.25 -5.31 -12.68
C PHE A 180 22.94 -6.36 -13.55
N ARG A 181 22.29 -6.81 -14.63
CA ARG A 181 22.87 -7.76 -15.60
C ARG A 181 24.12 -7.18 -16.28
N GLU A 182 24.08 -5.92 -16.69
CA GLU A 182 25.22 -5.22 -17.29
C GLU A 182 26.40 -5.13 -16.31
N ARG A 183 26.16 -4.73 -15.06
CA ARG A 183 27.19 -4.69 -14.00
C ARG A 183 27.81 -6.07 -13.77
N LYS A 184 27.00 -7.12 -13.76
CA LYS A 184 27.47 -8.50 -13.60
C LYS A 184 28.33 -8.95 -14.78
N ALA A 185 27.95 -8.60 -16.01
CA ALA A 185 28.73 -8.91 -17.22
C ALA A 185 30.08 -8.19 -17.25
N LYS A 186 30.10 -6.90 -16.92
CA LYS A 186 31.34 -6.10 -16.79
C LYS A 186 32.29 -6.68 -15.74
N LYS A 187 31.75 -7.06 -14.57
CA LYS A 187 32.54 -7.69 -13.49
C LYS A 187 33.09 -9.07 -13.88
N ALA A 188 32.44 -9.76 -14.81
CA ALA A 188 32.88 -11.05 -15.34
C ALA A 188 33.83 -10.94 -16.56
N GLY A 189 34.22 -9.72 -16.97
CA GLY A 189 35.16 -9.51 -18.08
C GLY A 189 34.63 -9.90 -19.47
N LYS A 190 33.30 -9.99 -19.66
CA LYS A 190 32.68 -10.42 -20.92
C LYS A 190 32.08 -9.24 -21.69
N THR A 191 32.52 -9.01 -22.92
CA THR A 191 31.85 -8.16 -23.92
C THR A 191 30.58 -8.83 -24.43
N HIS A 192 29.55 -8.02 -24.73
CA HIS A 192 28.19 -8.47 -24.96
C HIS A 192 28.04 -9.23 -26.30
N THR A 193 27.58 -10.48 -26.23
CA THR A 193 26.93 -11.19 -27.35
C THR A 193 25.49 -11.52 -26.90
N PRO A 194 24.44 -11.35 -27.73
CA PRO A 194 23.09 -11.75 -27.35
C PRO A 194 23.02 -13.28 -27.37
N VAL A 195 22.64 -13.89 -26.25
CA VAL A 195 22.51 -15.36 -26.14
C VAL A 195 21.03 -15.73 -26.12
N THR A 196 20.64 -16.50 -27.13
CA THR A 196 19.40 -17.28 -27.21
C THR A 196 19.35 -18.31 -26.09
N ALA A 197 18.19 -18.43 -25.44
CA ALA A 197 17.97 -19.29 -24.29
C ALA A 197 18.11 -20.79 -24.64
N ALA A 198 19.09 -21.46 -24.05
CA ALA A 198 19.15 -22.91 -23.94
C ALA A 198 18.77 -23.30 -22.50
N THR A 199 17.71 -24.08 -22.37
CA THR A 199 17.18 -24.60 -21.11
C THR A 199 17.89 -25.90 -20.73
N THR A 200 18.72 -25.86 -19.70
CA THR A 200 19.05 -27.05 -18.89
C THR A 200 18.53 -26.83 -17.47
N LYS A 201 17.78 -27.81 -16.96
CA LYS A 201 17.12 -27.79 -15.65
C LYS A 201 18.17 -28.12 -14.57
N PRO A 202 18.43 -27.26 -13.58
CA PRO A 202 19.32 -27.63 -12.48
C PRO A 202 18.55 -28.40 -11.42
N ASP A 203 19.15 -29.50 -10.97
CA ASP A 203 18.65 -30.32 -9.87
C ASP A 203 18.53 -29.52 -8.58
N ILE A 204 17.54 -29.92 -7.78
CA ILE A 204 16.86 -29.02 -6.86
C ILE A 204 17.66 -28.70 -5.59
N LEU A 205 18.72 -29.45 -5.28
CA LEU A 205 19.83 -29.16 -4.34
C LEU A 205 20.77 -30.38 -4.34
N PRO A 206 22.08 -30.25 -4.58
CA PRO A 206 23.00 -31.37 -4.43
C PRO A 206 23.11 -31.82 -2.96
N PRO A 207 23.37 -33.12 -2.68
CA PRO A 207 23.40 -33.68 -1.32
C PRO A 207 24.39 -32.98 -0.38
N GLU A 208 25.49 -32.47 -0.93
CA GLU A 208 26.52 -31.71 -0.21
C GLU A 208 26.00 -30.38 0.38
N THR A 209 25.07 -29.71 -0.30
CA THR A 209 24.49 -28.45 0.17
C THR A 209 23.54 -28.68 1.34
N VAL A 210 22.81 -29.80 1.33
CA VAL A 210 21.94 -30.20 2.45
C VAL A 210 22.77 -30.52 3.69
N ALA A 211 23.88 -31.24 3.54
CA ALA A 211 24.79 -31.55 4.64
C ALA A 211 25.46 -30.31 5.25
N GLN A 212 25.82 -29.31 4.42
CA GLN A 212 26.38 -28.04 4.89
C GLN A 212 25.34 -27.20 5.66
N VAL A 213 24.10 -27.15 5.18
CA VAL A 213 22.99 -26.47 5.89
C VAL A 213 22.68 -27.16 7.21
N GLN A 214 22.70 -28.50 7.25
CA GLN A 214 22.52 -29.26 8.48
C GLN A 214 23.63 -28.99 9.51
N ASN A 215 24.90 -28.95 9.07
CA ASN A 215 26.03 -28.60 9.94
C ASN A 215 25.97 -27.14 10.43
N PHE A 216 25.46 -26.21 9.62
CA PHE A 216 25.28 -24.82 10.01
C PHE A 216 24.17 -24.64 11.04
N LEU A 217 23.06 -25.39 10.92
CA LEU A 217 21.87 -25.26 11.77
C LEU A 217 21.94 -26.06 13.08
N LEU A 218 22.63 -27.21 13.11
CA LEU A 218 22.54 -28.17 14.22
C LEU A 218 23.82 -28.30 15.06
N ASN A 219 24.94 -27.71 14.65
CA ASN A 219 26.21 -27.85 15.39
C ASN A 219 26.35 -26.78 16.50
N PRO A 220 26.64 -27.16 17.76
CA PRO A 220 26.85 -26.23 18.88
C PRO A 220 27.97 -25.20 18.69
N SER A 221 28.92 -25.43 17.78
CA SER A 221 30.01 -24.51 17.42
C SER A 221 29.72 -23.66 16.17
N SER A 222 28.45 -23.58 15.74
CA SER A 222 28.06 -22.88 14.51
C SER A 222 28.37 -21.37 14.53
N PRO A 223 28.65 -20.76 13.36
CA PRO A 223 28.86 -19.32 13.22
C PRO A 223 27.70 -18.46 13.77
N LEU A 224 26.47 -19.01 13.79
CA LEU A 224 25.29 -18.38 14.37
C LEU A 224 25.40 -18.19 15.88
N HIS A 225 25.96 -19.18 16.59
CA HIS A 225 26.18 -19.07 18.04
C HIS A 225 27.28 -18.04 18.37
N ASN A 226 28.31 -17.94 17.52
CA ASN A 226 29.33 -16.90 17.63
C ASN A 226 28.75 -15.51 17.34
N LEU A 227 27.97 -15.37 16.27
CA LEU A 227 27.29 -14.11 15.93
C LEU A 227 26.34 -13.67 17.04
N ARG A 228 25.54 -14.59 17.60
CA ARG A 228 24.66 -14.31 18.76
C ARG A 228 25.46 -13.79 19.96
N ARG A 229 26.60 -14.41 20.28
CA ARG A 229 27.47 -13.95 21.39
C ARG A 229 28.05 -12.56 21.12
N HIS A 230 28.49 -12.28 19.89
CA HIS A 230 29.00 -10.96 19.51
C HIS A 230 27.91 -9.89 19.50
N LEU A 231 26.71 -10.20 19.02
CA LEU A 231 25.57 -9.29 19.06
C LEU A 231 25.10 -9.00 20.49
N ALA A 232 25.07 -10.03 21.35
CA ALA A 232 24.77 -9.85 22.77
C ALA A 232 25.83 -9.00 23.49
N ALA A 233 27.12 -9.21 23.18
CA ALA A 233 28.20 -8.40 23.70
C ALA A 233 28.12 -6.94 23.20
N ALA A 234 27.83 -6.73 21.91
CA ALA A 234 27.65 -5.40 21.33
C ALA A 234 26.44 -4.67 21.94
N ALA A 235 25.32 -5.37 22.14
CA ALA A 235 24.14 -4.83 22.81
C ALA A 235 24.44 -4.45 24.26
N ALA A 236 25.20 -5.26 25.00
CA ALA A 236 25.62 -4.96 26.37
C ALA A 236 26.54 -3.71 26.44
N HIS A 237 27.37 -3.48 25.44
CA HIS A 237 28.22 -2.28 25.36
C HIS A 237 27.45 -1.02 24.94
N MET A 238 26.43 -1.14 24.08
CA MET A 238 25.63 0.00 23.63
C MET A 238 24.54 0.41 24.63
N TYR A 239 24.02 -0.55 25.41
CA TYR A 239 22.98 -0.30 26.42
C TYR A 239 23.27 0.89 27.35
N PRO A 240 24.45 1.00 28.00
CA PRO A 240 24.73 2.13 28.90
C PRO A 240 24.81 3.48 28.15
N LEU A 241 25.27 3.50 26.90
CA LEU A 241 25.32 4.72 26.08
C LEU A 241 23.93 5.21 25.71
N VAL A 242 23.05 4.28 25.30
CA VAL A 242 21.66 4.58 24.97
C VAL A 242 20.89 4.99 26.22
N ALA A 243 21.07 4.29 27.33
CA ALA A 243 20.45 4.63 28.61
C ALA A 243 20.87 6.03 29.09
N ALA A 244 22.15 6.39 28.96
CA ALA A 244 22.65 7.72 29.30
C ALA A 244 22.09 8.81 28.38
N ALA A 245 21.99 8.54 27.07
CA ALA A 245 21.40 9.48 26.12
C ALA A 245 19.91 9.70 26.39
N LEU A 246 19.16 8.64 26.70
CA LEU A 246 17.75 8.72 27.10
C LEU A 246 17.56 9.46 28.43
N GLY A 247 18.47 9.25 29.40
CA GLY A 247 18.47 9.99 30.66
C GLY A 247 18.67 11.49 30.45
N ARG A 248 19.65 11.89 29.63
CA ARG A 248 19.88 13.31 29.28
C ARG A 248 18.70 13.92 28.52
N LEU A 249 18.08 13.15 27.62
CA LEU A 249 16.88 13.58 26.92
C LEU A 249 15.72 13.80 27.89
N ALA A 250 15.50 12.88 28.82
CA ALA A 250 14.47 13.01 29.85
C ALA A 250 14.70 14.23 30.75
N GLU A 251 15.96 14.52 31.09
CA GLU A 251 16.35 15.69 31.89
C GLU A 251 16.18 17.02 31.12
N LEU A 252 16.48 17.05 29.82
CA LEU A 252 16.20 18.21 28.96
C LEU A 252 14.70 18.46 28.78
N LEU A 253 13.92 17.39 28.66
CA LEU A 253 12.46 17.45 28.56
C LEU A 253 11.84 17.91 29.89
N SER A 254 12.37 17.48 31.04
CA SER A 254 11.88 17.92 32.35
C SER A 254 12.33 19.33 32.73
N ALA A 255 13.48 19.79 32.23
CA ALA A 255 13.99 21.15 32.45
C ALA A 255 13.17 22.25 31.74
N SER A 256 12.38 21.90 30.72
CA SER A 256 11.58 22.88 29.96
C SER A 256 10.11 22.47 29.75
N PRO A 257 9.30 22.34 30.82
CA PRO A 257 7.94 21.82 30.76
C PRO A 257 7.02 22.57 29.78
N ASN A 258 7.19 23.88 29.66
CA ASN A 258 6.39 24.73 28.78
C ASN A 258 6.67 24.48 27.29
N VAL A 259 7.93 24.19 26.94
CA VAL A 259 8.32 23.88 25.55
C VAL A 259 7.77 22.51 25.16
N VAL A 260 7.86 21.54 26.06
CA VAL A 260 7.28 20.20 25.86
C VAL A 260 5.76 20.28 25.73
N ALA A 261 5.08 21.03 26.60
CA ALA A 261 3.64 21.23 26.52
C ALA A 261 3.21 21.87 25.17
N ALA A 262 3.93 22.90 24.71
CA ALA A 262 3.66 23.53 23.42
C ALA A 262 3.88 22.56 22.25
N ALA A 263 4.96 21.77 22.27
CA ALA A 263 5.23 20.75 21.25
C ALA A 263 4.14 19.66 21.22
N VAL A 264 3.66 19.22 22.39
CA VAL A 264 2.56 18.25 22.52
C VAL A 264 1.26 18.81 21.95
N ILE A 265 0.91 20.07 22.26
CA ILE A 265 -0.29 20.72 21.72
C ILE A 265 -0.21 20.83 20.20
N LEU A 266 0.95 21.22 19.67
CA LEU A 266 1.17 21.34 18.23
C LEU A 266 1.06 19.97 17.53
N ALA A 267 1.64 18.92 18.14
CA ALA A 267 1.52 17.55 17.66
C ALA A 267 0.05 17.07 17.69
N LEU A 268 -0.72 17.41 18.72
CA LEU A 268 -2.14 17.10 18.83
C LEU A 268 -2.96 17.82 17.75
N ALA A 269 -2.68 19.10 17.49
CA ALA A 269 -3.35 19.86 16.45
C ALA A 269 -3.08 19.28 15.06
N VAL A 270 -1.83 18.91 14.77
CA VAL A 270 -1.46 18.22 13.53
C VAL A 270 -2.18 16.87 13.44
N LEU A 271 -2.21 16.10 14.52
CA LEU A 271 -2.90 14.81 14.58
C LEU A 271 -4.41 14.96 14.28
N VAL A 272 -5.08 15.94 14.89
CA VAL A 272 -6.51 16.22 14.63
C VAL A 272 -6.73 16.58 13.17
N MET A 273 -5.88 17.45 12.60
CA MET A 273 -5.97 17.81 11.18
C MET A 273 -5.78 16.60 10.26
N GLN A 274 -4.88 15.68 10.60
CA GLN A 274 -4.69 14.43 9.85
C GLN A 274 -5.90 13.51 9.97
N ILE A 275 -6.50 13.39 11.16
CA ILE A 275 -7.71 12.60 11.39
C ILE A 275 -8.87 13.17 10.57
N LEU A 276 -9.10 14.49 10.58
CA LEU A 276 -10.15 15.12 9.79
C LEU A 276 -9.94 14.92 8.29
N SER A 277 -8.69 15.09 7.83
CA SER A 277 -8.31 14.85 6.43
C SER A 277 -8.53 13.38 6.02
N PHE A 278 -8.25 12.45 6.93
CA PHE A 278 -8.51 11.02 6.75
C PHE A 278 -10.01 10.71 6.68
N VAL A 279 -10.81 11.22 7.61
CA VAL A 279 -12.28 11.02 7.64
C VAL A 279 -12.91 11.52 6.34
N HIS A 280 -12.50 12.70 5.86
CA HIS A 280 -12.99 13.24 4.59
C HIS A 280 -12.68 12.31 3.41
N ARG A 281 -11.44 11.80 3.30
CA ARG A 281 -11.06 10.84 2.25
C ARG A 281 -11.84 9.52 2.35
N LEU A 282 -12.07 9.04 3.57
CA LEU A 282 -12.82 7.80 3.84
C LEU A 282 -14.28 7.92 3.41
N VAL A 283 -14.95 9.03 3.76
CA VAL A 283 -16.33 9.32 3.34
C VAL A 283 -16.44 9.41 1.83
N LEU A 284 -15.52 10.13 1.15
CA LEU A 284 -15.52 10.22 -0.31
C LEU A 284 -15.23 8.89 -1.02
N PHE A 285 -14.52 7.98 -0.37
CA PHE A 285 -14.31 6.63 -0.90
C PHE A 285 -15.59 5.80 -0.79
N TRP A 286 -16.19 5.70 0.39
CA TRP A 286 -17.39 4.88 0.61
C TRP A 286 -18.60 5.38 -0.15
N THR A 287 -18.77 6.70 -0.29
CA THR A 287 -19.79 7.27 -1.17
C THR A 287 -19.60 6.82 -2.62
N ARG A 288 -18.36 6.87 -3.16
CA ARG A 288 -18.07 6.36 -4.52
C ARG A 288 -18.31 4.86 -4.65
N VAL A 289 -17.98 4.06 -3.63
CA VAL A 289 -18.27 2.62 -3.62
C VAL A 289 -19.78 2.36 -3.59
N ALA A 290 -20.53 3.05 -2.74
CA ALA A 290 -21.98 2.94 -2.64
C ALA A 290 -22.67 3.26 -3.98
N PHE A 291 -22.26 4.35 -4.65
CA PHE A 291 -22.77 4.69 -5.98
C PHE A 291 -22.43 3.63 -7.03
N ARG A 292 -21.23 3.03 -6.99
CA ARG A 292 -20.87 1.94 -7.90
C ARG A 292 -21.67 0.67 -7.65
N LEU A 293 -21.89 0.30 -6.39
CA LEU A 293 -22.72 -0.85 -6.03
C LEU A 293 -24.18 -0.63 -6.45
N LEU A 294 -24.72 0.57 -6.19
CA LEU A 294 -26.07 0.94 -6.64
C LEU A 294 -26.19 0.86 -8.16
N PHE A 295 -25.20 1.38 -8.89
CA PHE A 295 -25.14 1.30 -10.34
C PHE A 295 -25.14 -0.15 -10.83
N TRP A 296 -24.25 -1.00 -10.30
CA TRP A 296 -24.18 -2.41 -10.70
C TRP A 296 -25.41 -3.21 -10.28
N ALA A 297 -26.03 -2.89 -9.15
CA ALA A 297 -27.30 -3.48 -8.74
C ALA A 297 -28.43 -3.10 -9.73
N ALA A 298 -28.48 -1.85 -10.17
CA ALA A 298 -29.42 -1.40 -11.20
C ALA A 298 -29.17 -2.10 -12.54
N VAL A 299 -27.91 -2.21 -12.97
CA VAL A 299 -27.53 -2.97 -14.17
C VAL A 299 -27.95 -4.44 -14.04
N GLY A 300 -27.64 -5.07 -12.91
CA GLY A 300 -28.03 -6.46 -12.64
C GLY A 300 -29.55 -6.66 -12.65
N LEU A 301 -30.31 -5.71 -12.09
CA LEU A 301 -31.77 -5.71 -12.14
C LEU A 301 -32.28 -5.59 -13.57
N LEU A 302 -31.71 -4.68 -14.37
CA LEU A 302 -32.07 -4.53 -15.78
C LEU A 302 -31.78 -5.80 -16.59
N VAL A 303 -30.62 -6.42 -16.37
CA VAL A 303 -30.25 -7.71 -16.98
C VAL A 303 -31.21 -8.81 -16.53
N SER A 304 -31.56 -8.87 -15.24
CA SER A 304 -32.53 -9.83 -14.71
C SER A 304 -33.92 -9.66 -15.33
N VAL A 305 -34.41 -8.42 -15.43
CA VAL A 305 -35.68 -8.10 -16.10
C VAL A 305 -35.64 -8.51 -17.57
N ALA A 306 -34.53 -8.22 -18.27
CA ALA A 306 -34.37 -8.58 -19.67
C ALA A 306 -34.32 -10.10 -19.87
N TRP A 307 -33.68 -10.82 -18.95
CA TRP A 307 -33.63 -12.27 -18.95
C TRP A 307 -35.01 -12.89 -18.69
N GLN A 308 -35.75 -12.39 -17.71
CA GLN A 308 -37.08 -12.90 -17.36
C GLN A 308 -38.16 -12.58 -18.41
N ARG A 309 -38.07 -11.42 -19.07
CA ARG A 309 -39.07 -10.95 -20.04
C ARG A 309 -38.74 -11.29 -21.50
N GLY A 310 -37.50 -11.70 -21.77
CA GLY A 310 -36.96 -11.97 -23.10
C GLY A 310 -36.40 -10.72 -23.79
N TRP A 311 -35.24 -10.88 -24.42
CA TRP A 311 -34.45 -9.79 -24.99
C TRP A 311 -35.18 -8.93 -26.03
N GLU A 312 -36.05 -9.52 -26.85
CA GLU A 312 -36.78 -8.78 -27.89
C GLU A 312 -37.74 -7.72 -27.31
N ARG A 313 -38.45 -8.05 -26.22
CA ARG A 313 -39.40 -7.13 -25.60
C ARG A 313 -38.67 -5.98 -24.93
N THR A 314 -37.58 -6.29 -24.23
CA THR A 314 -36.72 -5.27 -23.61
C THR A 314 -36.10 -4.33 -24.64
N LEU A 315 -35.63 -4.84 -25.78
CA LEU A 315 -35.09 -3.99 -26.84
C LEU A 315 -36.14 -3.04 -27.41
N ARG A 316 -37.38 -3.50 -27.61
CA ARG A 316 -38.48 -2.62 -28.05
C ARG A 316 -38.74 -1.50 -27.05
N ASP A 317 -38.78 -1.81 -25.75
CA ASP A 317 -39.01 -0.81 -24.71
C ASP A 317 -37.86 0.22 -24.65
N VAL A 318 -36.61 -0.23 -24.80
CA VAL A 318 -35.44 0.68 -24.85
C VAL A 318 -35.52 1.61 -26.06
N VAL A 319 -35.93 1.11 -27.23
CA VAL A 319 -36.09 1.93 -28.44
C VAL A 319 -37.20 2.98 -28.25
N VAL A 320 -38.33 2.60 -27.66
CA VAL A 320 -39.44 3.53 -27.39
C VAL A 320 -39.00 4.61 -26.39
N LEU A 321 -38.37 4.24 -25.29
CA LEU A 321 -37.86 5.19 -24.31
C LEU A 321 -36.78 6.11 -24.91
N GLY A 322 -35.89 5.55 -25.73
CA GLY A 322 -34.89 6.32 -26.48
C GLY A 322 -35.54 7.34 -27.41
N SER A 323 -36.59 6.96 -28.13
CA SER A 323 -37.32 7.86 -29.03
C SER A 323 -38.00 9.02 -28.28
N GLN A 324 -38.55 8.77 -27.10
CA GLN A 324 -39.14 9.81 -26.25
C GLN A 324 -38.07 10.77 -25.69
N LEU A 325 -36.92 10.23 -25.27
CA LEU A 325 -35.80 11.02 -24.79
C LEU A 325 -35.25 11.96 -25.87
N VAL A 326 -35.07 11.45 -27.09
CA VAL A 326 -34.64 12.25 -28.25
C VAL A 326 -35.66 13.35 -28.55
N GLY A 327 -36.95 13.04 -28.51
CA GLY A 327 -38.00 14.05 -28.69
C GLY A 327 -37.95 15.16 -27.62
N TRP A 328 -37.71 14.80 -26.37
CA TRP A 328 -37.58 15.78 -25.29
C TRP A 328 -36.32 16.65 -25.45
N VAL A 329 -35.17 16.05 -25.77
CA VAL A 329 -33.91 16.77 -26.02
C VAL A 329 -34.06 17.73 -27.20
N ALA A 330 -34.68 17.28 -28.29
CA ALA A 330 -34.96 18.13 -29.44
C ALA A 330 -35.81 19.35 -29.03
N GLY A 331 -36.86 19.15 -28.22
CA GLY A 331 -37.68 20.25 -27.70
C GLY A 331 -36.90 21.25 -26.84
N VAL A 332 -35.97 20.78 -26.00
CA VAL A 332 -35.11 21.64 -25.17
C VAL A 332 -34.13 22.44 -26.03
N VAL A 333 -33.49 21.80 -27.01
CA VAL A 333 -32.58 22.47 -27.94
C VAL A 333 -33.33 23.54 -28.74
N ASP A 334 -34.52 23.21 -29.25
CA ASP A 334 -35.39 24.16 -29.95
C ASP A 334 -35.72 25.38 -29.09
N LEU A 335 -36.06 25.17 -27.82
CA LEU A 335 -36.34 26.24 -26.88
C LEU A 335 -35.11 27.13 -26.67
N TRP A 336 -33.94 26.52 -26.48
CA TRP A 336 -32.69 27.23 -26.28
C TRP A 336 -32.28 28.05 -27.51
N VAL A 337 -32.39 27.47 -28.71
CA VAL A 337 -32.11 28.16 -29.97
C VAL A 337 -33.04 29.37 -30.15
N ARG A 338 -34.35 29.19 -29.93
CA ARG A 338 -35.32 30.30 -30.01
C ARG A 338 -35.00 31.43 -29.04
N GLU A 339 -34.56 31.10 -27.82
CA GLU A 339 -34.21 32.10 -26.82
C GLU A 339 -32.88 32.80 -27.15
N TYR A 340 -31.90 32.06 -27.67
CA TYR A 340 -30.65 32.63 -28.17
C TYR A 340 -30.89 33.62 -29.31
N GLU A 341 -31.71 33.24 -30.30
CA GLU A 341 -32.08 34.11 -31.43
C GLU A 341 -32.79 35.39 -30.95
N ARG A 342 -33.72 35.27 -29.98
CA ARG A 342 -34.39 36.44 -29.37
C ARG A 342 -33.38 37.36 -28.69
N ALA A 343 -32.48 36.82 -27.88
CA ALA A 343 -31.45 37.60 -27.19
C ALA A 343 -30.53 38.32 -28.19
N GLN A 344 -30.15 37.63 -29.28
CA GLN A 344 -29.32 38.22 -30.33
C GLN A 344 -30.05 39.34 -31.10
N ALA A 345 -31.34 39.14 -31.40
CA ALA A 345 -32.17 40.16 -32.04
C ALA A 345 -32.34 41.42 -31.17
N GLN A 346 -32.52 41.24 -29.86
CA GLN A 346 -32.59 42.35 -28.90
C GLN A 346 -31.27 43.12 -28.81
N ALA A 347 -30.13 42.43 -28.78
CA ALA A 347 -28.81 43.06 -28.78
C ALA A 347 -28.55 43.85 -30.08
N GLN A 348 -28.95 43.33 -31.23
CA GLN A 348 -28.87 44.05 -32.50
C GLN A 348 -29.80 45.27 -32.54
N ALA A 349 -31.01 45.18 -31.98
CA ALA A 349 -31.92 46.32 -31.89
C ALA A 349 -31.38 47.44 -30.98
N GLN A 350 -30.76 47.08 -29.83
CA GLN A 350 -30.12 48.05 -28.93
C GLN A 350 -28.89 48.73 -29.56
N SER A 351 -28.05 47.99 -30.30
CA SER A 351 -26.91 48.59 -31.00
C SER A 351 -27.35 49.51 -32.15
N ARG A 352 -28.44 49.17 -32.86
CA ARG A 352 -29.05 50.05 -33.89
C ARG A 352 -29.64 51.33 -33.29
N SER A 353 -30.28 51.26 -32.11
CA SER A 353 -30.81 52.45 -31.45
C SER A 353 -29.71 53.34 -30.87
N GLN A 354 -28.63 52.78 -30.33
CA GLN A 354 -27.44 53.53 -29.88
C GLN A 354 -26.70 54.21 -31.05
N SER A 355 -26.59 53.55 -32.20
CA SER A 355 -25.94 54.16 -33.38
C SER A 355 -26.81 55.23 -34.03
N GLN A 356 -28.15 55.10 -34.01
CA GLN A 356 -29.06 56.18 -34.40
C GLN A 356 -29.03 57.36 -33.41
N SER A 357 -28.95 57.13 -32.10
CA SER A 357 -28.84 58.21 -31.12
C SER A 357 -27.49 58.94 -31.24
N GLN A 358 -26.38 58.24 -31.45
CA GLN A 358 -25.07 58.86 -31.73
C GLN A 358 -25.07 59.68 -33.02
N ARG A 359 -25.73 59.21 -34.10
CA ARG A 359 -25.89 60.01 -35.33
C ARG A 359 -26.77 61.25 -35.10
N ARG A 360 -27.81 61.12 -34.27
CA ARG A 360 -28.73 62.23 -33.94
C ARG A 360 -28.07 63.28 -33.03
N TYR A 361 -27.16 62.91 -32.14
CA TYR A 361 -26.39 63.84 -31.30
C TYR A 361 -25.13 64.38 -31.98
N GLY A 362 -24.47 63.61 -32.86
CA GLY A 362 -23.33 64.07 -33.66
C GLY A 362 -23.72 65.09 -34.75
N GLY A 363 -24.98 65.08 -35.20
CA GLY A 363 -25.51 66.07 -36.16
C GLY A 363 -25.74 67.48 -35.61
N TYR A 364 -25.62 67.69 -34.29
CA TYR A 364 -25.76 69.02 -33.67
C TYR A 364 -24.42 69.75 -33.43
N GLN A 365 -23.29 69.17 -33.84
CA GLN A 365 -21.95 69.79 -33.69
C GLN A 365 -21.43 70.50 -34.95
N HIS A 366 -22.25 70.65 -35.99
CA HIS A 366 -21.93 71.45 -37.17
C HIS A 366 -23.06 72.44 -37.46
N TRP A 367 -23.16 73.49 -36.63
CA TRP A 367 -23.79 74.77 -36.96
C TRP A 367 -22.97 75.89 -36.33
#